data_AF-A0A750X0J0-F1
#
_entry.id   AF-A0A750X0J0-F1
#
_cell.length_a   1.000
_cell.length_b   1.000
_cell.length_c   1.000
_cell.angle_alpha   90.00
_cell.angle_beta   90.00
_cell.angle_gamma   90.00
#
_symmetry.space_group_name_H-M   'P 1'
#
loop_
_entity.id
_entity.type
_entity.pdbx_description
1 polymer ?
#
loop_
_entity_poly.entity_id
_entity_poly.type
_entity_poly.pdbx_seq_one_letter_code
_entity_poly.pdbx_strand_id
1 'polypeptide(L)'
;MTTPHVLFDYVGHLPECPTWSEDESALYWTDILEQEIHRYHPASGTHSVLAFPEEVGCFALREQGGFIVAMRHAIWLADKNGLLQRKVCDNPSNTKLARFNDGGTDGDGRFYAGTFWAPGDYNGALLMRIDHDLTAKVIQCDIQGHNGLAFSPDNQWMYTSDTPNGVIYRTLLDKHGEPGKRELFRHFCEGEGLPDGAAMDSEGCYWSAMFDGWRVARFSPQGEQLEEYRLPVRCPTMVCFGGADMKTLFITTTRENMSAQEVADYPLSGAIFTLQVAVAGMKKSRFIERQAGSTGTTFSLG
;
A
#
# COMPACT_ATOMS: atom_id res chain seq x y z
N MET A 1 27.41 -1.75 0.03
CA MET A 1 25.97 -2.00 -0.14
C MET A 1 25.32 -1.85 1.22
N THR A 2 24.24 -1.10 1.34
CA THR A 2 23.48 -0.98 2.60
C THR A 2 22.69 -2.27 2.80
N THR A 3 22.86 -2.95 3.93
CA THR A 3 22.15 -4.20 4.22
C THR A 3 20.86 -3.91 4.99
N PRO A 4 19.70 -4.50 4.61
CA PRO A 4 18.50 -4.44 5.43
C PRO A 4 18.75 -4.98 6.84
N HIS A 5 18.20 -4.32 7.85
CA HIS A 5 18.20 -4.79 9.23
C HIS A 5 16.80 -4.68 9.82
N VAL A 6 16.53 -5.48 10.85
CA VAL A 6 15.25 -5.47 11.56
C VAL A 6 15.08 -4.12 12.26
N LEU A 7 13.90 -3.50 12.09
CA LEU A 7 13.59 -2.18 12.64
C LEU A 7 13.47 -2.20 14.16
N PHE A 8 12.75 -3.18 14.71
CA PHE A 8 12.54 -3.39 16.14
C PHE A 8 12.02 -4.81 16.41
N ASP A 9 11.92 -5.21 17.68
CA ASP A 9 11.42 -6.53 18.07
C ASP A 9 9.90 -6.63 17.86
N TYR A 10 9.50 -7.00 16.65
CA TYR A 10 8.14 -7.27 16.23
C TYR A 10 8.13 -8.31 15.14
N VAL A 11 7.14 -9.18 15.21
CA VAL A 11 6.83 -10.10 14.14
C VAL A 11 5.32 -10.24 14.00
N GLY A 12 4.79 -9.86 12.84
CA GLY A 12 3.37 -10.00 12.48
C GLY A 12 3.09 -11.23 11.62
N HIS A 13 1.81 -11.46 11.35
CA HIS A 13 1.32 -12.54 10.50
C HIS A 13 1.32 -12.12 9.03
N LEU A 14 0.66 -11.01 8.69
CA LEU A 14 0.66 -10.37 7.38
C LEU A 14 0.77 -8.84 7.49
N PRO A 15 1.93 -8.31 7.94
CA PRO A 15 2.25 -6.89 7.83
C PRO A 15 2.19 -6.37 6.40
N GLU A 16 1.46 -5.29 6.20
CA GLU A 16 1.17 -4.69 4.90
C GLU A 16 0.88 -3.18 5.00
N CYS A 17 0.77 -2.52 3.84
CA CYS A 17 0.43 -1.10 3.73
C CYS A 17 1.29 -0.15 4.62
N PRO A 18 2.64 -0.30 4.66
CA PRO A 18 3.48 0.63 5.40
C PRO A 18 3.29 2.07 4.88
N THR A 19 3.12 3.00 5.82
CA THR A 19 2.85 4.41 5.55
C THR A 19 3.57 5.29 6.56
N TRP A 20 4.44 6.17 6.07
CA TRP A 20 5.14 7.15 6.90
C TRP A 20 4.29 8.40 7.14
N SER A 21 4.14 8.80 8.41
CA SER A 21 3.56 10.07 8.83
C SER A 21 4.68 11.06 9.15
N GLU A 22 4.87 12.07 8.31
CA GLU A 22 5.88 13.11 8.56
C GLU A 22 5.58 13.91 9.83
N ASP A 23 4.32 14.31 10.01
CA ASP A 23 3.86 15.15 11.14
C ASP A 23 4.13 14.47 12.49
N GLU A 24 4.05 13.14 12.54
CA GLU A 24 4.27 12.36 13.75
C GLU A 24 5.65 11.71 13.82
N SER A 25 6.42 11.79 12.72
CA SER A 25 7.65 11.02 12.53
C SER A 25 7.47 9.54 12.93
N ALA A 26 6.41 8.93 12.39
CA ALA A 26 5.96 7.59 12.76
C ALA A 26 5.65 6.72 11.53
N LEU A 27 6.02 5.44 11.62
CA LEU A 27 5.63 4.42 10.65
C LEU A 27 4.31 3.79 11.10
N TYR A 28 3.35 3.72 10.20
CA TYR A 28 2.14 2.92 10.34
C TYR A 28 2.19 1.72 9.40
N TRP A 29 1.53 0.62 9.77
CA TRP A 29 1.27 -0.52 8.89
C TRP A 29 0.05 -1.28 9.43
N THR A 30 -0.59 -2.07 8.58
CA THR A 30 -1.64 -2.99 8.99
C THR A 30 -1.04 -4.38 9.16
N ASP A 31 -1.48 -5.15 10.16
CA ASP A 31 -1.38 -6.61 10.10
C ASP A 31 -2.75 -7.13 9.72
N ILE A 32 -2.89 -7.52 8.45
CA ILE A 32 -4.19 -7.80 7.84
C ILE A 32 -4.91 -8.94 8.58
N LEU A 33 -4.16 -10.00 8.93
CA LEU A 33 -4.73 -11.20 9.53
C LEU A 33 -5.00 -11.04 11.04
N GLU A 34 -4.25 -10.16 11.71
CA GLU A 34 -4.48 -9.83 13.12
C GLU A 34 -5.51 -8.71 13.31
N GLN A 35 -5.99 -8.08 12.23
CA GLN A 35 -7.01 -7.02 12.25
C GLN A 35 -6.54 -5.77 13.00
N GLU A 36 -5.27 -5.40 12.79
CA GLU A 36 -4.60 -4.35 13.55
C GLU A 36 -3.99 -3.30 12.63
N ILE A 37 -4.04 -2.02 13.05
CA ILE A 37 -3.12 -0.99 12.55
C ILE A 37 -2.12 -0.70 13.65
N HIS A 38 -0.84 -0.84 13.32
CA HIS A 38 0.27 -0.52 14.20
C HIS A 38 0.80 0.89 13.90
N ARG A 39 1.42 1.49 14.91
CA ARG A 39 2.13 2.77 14.82
C ARG A 39 3.41 2.69 15.62
N TYR A 40 4.54 3.01 15.01
CA TYR A 40 5.86 2.96 15.61
C TYR A 40 6.59 4.29 15.42
N HIS A 41 7.15 4.82 16.51
CA HIS A 41 8.02 6.00 16.50
C HIS A 41 9.49 5.57 16.56
N PRO A 42 10.26 5.66 15.45
CA PRO A 42 11.64 5.15 15.44
C PRO A 42 12.57 5.82 16.46
N ALA A 43 12.35 7.11 16.75
CA ALA A 43 13.20 7.87 17.68
C ALA A 43 13.03 7.46 19.15
N SER A 44 11.80 7.12 19.57
CA SER A 44 11.50 6.75 20.96
C SER A 44 11.35 5.25 21.18
N GLY A 45 11.21 4.47 20.10
CA GLY A 45 10.86 3.05 20.16
C GLY A 45 9.42 2.78 20.60
N THR A 46 8.57 3.81 20.68
CA THR A 46 7.19 3.64 21.11
C THR A 46 6.37 2.93 20.03
N HIS A 47 5.78 1.79 20.37
CA HIS A 47 4.88 1.01 19.53
C HIS A 47 3.48 0.98 20.15
N SER A 48 2.47 1.26 19.34
CA SER A 48 1.05 1.18 19.73
C SER A 48 0.26 0.45 18.65
N VAL A 49 -0.82 -0.20 19.07
CA VAL A 49 -1.65 -1.05 18.22
C VAL A 49 -3.12 -0.62 18.35
N LEU A 50 -3.81 -0.52 17.22
CA LEU A 50 -5.23 -0.24 17.12
C LEU A 50 -5.93 -1.47 16.54
N ALA A 51 -6.83 -2.07 17.30
CA ALA A 51 -7.61 -3.22 16.85
C ALA A 51 -8.86 -2.80 16.07
N PHE A 52 -9.19 -3.55 15.03
CA PHE A 52 -10.35 -3.38 14.17
C PHE A 52 -11.24 -4.64 14.24
N PRO A 53 -12.52 -4.54 13.86
CA PRO A 53 -13.44 -5.68 13.92
C PRO A 53 -13.27 -6.69 12.77
N GLU A 54 -12.48 -6.35 11.74
CA GLU A 54 -12.31 -7.12 10.51
C GLU A 54 -10.92 -6.87 9.93
N GLU A 55 -10.49 -7.71 8.97
CA GLU A 55 -9.21 -7.52 8.28
C GLU A 55 -9.15 -6.14 7.63
N VAL A 56 -8.15 -5.34 7.97
CA VAL A 56 -7.84 -4.06 7.33
C VAL A 56 -6.85 -4.33 6.21
N GLY A 57 -7.32 -4.40 4.96
CA GLY A 57 -6.45 -4.64 3.82
C GLY A 57 -5.47 -3.49 3.59
N CYS A 58 -5.99 -2.27 3.53
CA CYS A 58 -5.21 -1.06 3.39
C CYS A 58 -5.90 0.14 4.07
N PHE A 59 -5.14 1.21 4.28
CA PHE A 59 -5.63 2.44 4.86
C PHE A 59 -4.86 3.65 4.33
N ALA A 60 -5.39 4.84 4.60
CA ALA A 60 -4.65 6.08 4.48
C ALA A 60 -4.95 7.02 5.66
N LEU A 61 -3.96 7.80 6.06
CA LEU A 61 -4.13 8.86 7.05
C LEU A 61 -4.97 9.99 6.45
N ARG A 62 -5.87 10.58 7.23
CA ARG A 62 -6.77 11.66 6.79
C ARG A 62 -6.21 13.06 7.08
N GLU A 63 -6.53 14.03 6.23
CA GLU A 63 -6.25 15.47 6.47
C GLU A 63 -6.91 15.96 7.76
N GLN A 64 -8.12 15.47 8.05
CA GLN A 64 -8.87 15.81 9.26
C GLN A 64 -8.51 14.95 10.49
N GLY A 65 -7.46 14.13 10.39
CA GLY A 65 -7.06 13.17 11.41
C GLY A 65 -7.82 11.84 11.34
N GLY A 66 -7.23 10.80 11.92
CA GLY A 66 -7.72 9.43 11.80
C GLY A 66 -7.42 8.80 10.44
N PHE A 67 -8.27 7.87 10.02
CA PHE A 67 -8.01 6.97 8.90
C PHE A 67 -9.20 6.88 7.95
N ILE A 68 -8.94 6.69 6.67
CA ILE A 68 -9.85 5.94 5.80
C ILE A 68 -9.31 4.50 5.74
N VAL A 69 -10.14 3.50 6.02
CA VAL A 69 -9.76 2.10 6.11
C VAL A 69 -10.61 1.26 5.17
N ALA A 70 -9.97 0.40 4.38
CA ALA A 70 -10.65 -0.59 3.54
C ALA A 70 -10.61 -1.95 4.24
N MET A 71 -11.72 -2.31 4.88
CA MET A 71 -11.87 -3.58 5.60
C MET A 71 -12.63 -4.60 4.78
N ARG A 72 -12.56 -5.90 5.13
CA ARG A 72 -13.21 -7.01 4.40
C ARG A 72 -14.59 -6.64 3.83
N HIS A 73 -15.50 -6.09 4.63
CA HIS A 73 -16.85 -5.80 4.16
C HIS A 73 -17.08 -4.40 3.58
N ALA A 74 -16.27 -3.41 3.93
CA ALA A 74 -16.57 -2.03 3.61
C ALA A 74 -15.39 -1.08 3.82
N ILE A 75 -15.47 0.08 3.15
CA ILE A 75 -14.59 1.22 3.40
C ILE A 75 -15.24 2.13 4.44
N TRP A 76 -14.46 2.53 5.45
CA TRP A 76 -14.91 3.37 6.56
C TRP A 76 -13.97 4.54 6.81
N LEU A 77 -14.53 5.63 7.31
CA LEU A 77 -13.79 6.66 8.02
C LEU A 77 -13.72 6.27 9.50
N ALA A 78 -12.52 6.29 10.06
CA ALA A 78 -12.24 6.03 11.47
C ALA A 78 -11.52 7.21 12.11
N ASP A 79 -11.66 7.36 13.43
CA ASP A 79 -10.91 8.37 14.19
C ASP A 79 -9.46 7.93 14.46
N LYS A 80 -8.69 8.76 15.15
CA LYS A 80 -7.28 8.49 15.49
C LYS A 80 -7.07 7.28 16.43
N ASN A 81 -8.12 6.79 17.06
CA ASN A 81 -8.09 5.62 17.95
C ASN A 81 -8.64 4.36 17.25
N GLY A 82 -8.93 4.43 15.94
CA GLY A 82 -9.50 3.31 15.18
C GLY A 82 -11.01 3.14 15.33
N LEU A 83 -11.71 4.06 16.01
CA LEU A 83 -13.17 3.97 16.12
C LEU A 83 -13.83 4.29 14.78
N LEU A 84 -14.59 3.34 14.23
CA LEU A 84 -15.34 3.52 12.99
C LEU A 84 -16.46 4.57 13.18
N GLN A 85 -16.46 5.60 12.34
CA GLN A 85 -17.39 6.73 12.46
C GLN A 85 -18.43 6.76 11.33
N ARG A 86 -17.99 6.53 10.09
CA ARG A 86 -18.86 6.64 8.91
C ARG A 86 -18.49 5.61 7.86
N LYS A 87 -19.46 4.82 7.42
CA LYS A 87 -19.31 3.95 6.26
C LYS A 87 -19.28 4.79 4.99
N VAL A 88 -18.28 4.56 4.14
CA VAL A 88 -18.13 5.21 2.83
C VAL A 88 -18.88 4.39 1.79
N CYS A 89 -18.54 3.12 1.64
CA CYS A 89 -19.21 2.20 0.73
C CYS A 89 -19.02 0.74 1.18
N ASP A 90 -19.84 -0.16 0.65
CA ASP A 90 -19.61 -1.60 0.73
C ASP A 90 -18.42 -2.03 -0.14
N ASN A 91 -17.80 -3.17 0.21
CA ASN A 91 -16.93 -3.90 -0.70
C ASN A 91 -17.79 -4.43 -1.86
N PRO A 92 -17.49 -4.10 -3.13
CA PRO A 92 -18.27 -4.54 -4.27
C PRO A 92 -18.08 -6.04 -4.61
N SER A 93 -17.05 -6.68 -4.08
CA SER A 93 -16.79 -8.11 -4.26
C SER A 93 -17.58 -8.97 -3.25
N ASN A 94 -17.71 -10.27 -3.53
CA ASN A 94 -18.27 -11.22 -2.55
C ASN A 94 -17.32 -11.35 -1.36
N THR A 95 -17.70 -10.77 -0.21
CA THR A 95 -16.87 -10.68 1.00
C THR A 95 -16.61 -12.02 1.68
N LYS A 96 -17.25 -13.11 1.23
CA LYS A 96 -16.90 -14.47 1.66
C LYS A 96 -15.67 -15.02 0.93
N LEU A 97 -15.38 -14.49 -0.26
CA LEU A 97 -14.35 -14.99 -1.18
C LEU A 97 -13.25 -13.94 -1.45
N ALA A 98 -13.52 -12.67 -1.17
CA ALA A 98 -12.60 -11.57 -1.41
C ALA A 98 -12.54 -10.63 -0.20
N ARG A 99 -11.39 -9.97 -0.06
CA ARG A 99 -11.14 -8.86 0.87
C ARG A 99 -10.44 -7.72 0.13
N PHE A 100 -10.44 -6.52 0.70
CA PHE A 100 -9.46 -5.52 0.26
C PHE A 100 -8.04 -6.02 0.60
N ASN A 101 -7.08 -5.61 -0.22
CA ASN A 101 -5.67 -5.95 -0.16
C ASN A 101 -4.87 -4.64 -0.15
N ASP A 102 -4.01 -4.35 -1.12
CA ASP A 102 -3.25 -3.11 -1.16
C ASP A 102 -4.08 -1.88 -1.57
N GLY A 103 -3.59 -0.71 -1.17
CA GLY A 103 -4.15 0.58 -1.48
C GLY A 103 -3.34 1.73 -0.87
N GLY A 104 -3.81 2.94 -1.13
CA GLY A 104 -3.13 4.16 -0.73
C GLY A 104 -3.75 5.38 -1.38
N THR A 105 -3.02 6.48 -1.41
CA THR A 105 -3.48 7.75 -1.98
C THR A 105 -2.69 8.14 -3.21
N ASP A 106 -3.36 8.82 -4.15
CA ASP A 106 -2.67 9.55 -5.22
C ASP A 106 -2.10 10.88 -4.70
N GLY A 107 -1.38 11.61 -5.57
CA GLY A 107 -0.84 12.93 -5.23
C GLY A 107 -1.91 13.96 -4.88
N ASP A 108 -3.14 13.79 -5.38
CA ASP A 108 -4.28 14.68 -5.13
C ASP A 108 -5.01 14.35 -3.81
N GLY A 109 -4.69 13.23 -3.16
CA GLY A 109 -5.32 12.80 -1.91
C GLY A 109 -6.65 12.05 -2.10
N ARG A 110 -6.89 11.43 -3.26
CA ARG A 110 -7.95 10.43 -3.46
C ARG A 110 -7.48 9.09 -2.91
N PHE A 111 -8.37 8.29 -2.33
CA PHE A 111 -8.02 6.98 -1.78
C PHE A 111 -8.32 5.86 -2.77
N TYR A 112 -7.40 4.92 -2.91
CA TYR A 112 -7.51 3.76 -3.80
C TYR A 112 -7.41 2.50 -2.96
N ALA A 113 -8.24 1.51 -3.25
CA ALA A 113 -8.25 0.24 -2.55
C ALA A 113 -8.54 -0.90 -3.53
N GLY A 114 -7.58 -1.81 -3.67
CA GLY A 114 -7.73 -3.01 -4.47
C GLY A 114 -8.22 -4.19 -3.67
N THR A 115 -8.84 -5.17 -4.33
CA THR A 115 -9.26 -6.43 -3.71
C THR A 115 -8.35 -7.59 -4.09
N PHE A 116 -8.44 -8.67 -3.31
CA PHE A 116 -7.81 -9.95 -3.60
C PHE A 116 -8.90 -11.02 -3.74
N TRP A 117 -8.85 -11.80 -4.82
CA TRP A 117 -9.80 -12.88 -5.10
C TRP A 117 -9.21 -14.23 -4.67
N ALA A 118 -9.59 -14.72 -3.49
CA ALA A 118 -8.99 -15.91 -2.89
C ALA A 118 -9.19 -17.22 -3.68
N PRO A 119 -10.32 -17.45 -4.38
CA PRO A 119 -10.49 -18.70 -5.13
C PRO A 119 -9.46 -18.92 -6.26
N GLY A 120 -8.92 -17.84 -6.83
CA GLY A 120 -7.89 -17.95 -7.88
C GLY A 120 -8.35 -18.63 -9.18
N ASP A 121 -9.65 -18.80 -9.39
CA ASP A 121 -10.24 -19.48 -10.55
C ASP A 121 -10.45 -18.57 -11.77
N TYR A 122 -10.46 -17.25 -11.56
CA TYR A 122 -10.43 -16.21 -12.60
C TYR A 122 -9.96 -14.86 -12.01
N ASN A 123 -9.84 -13.85 -12.87
CA ASN A 123 -9.50 -12.47 -12.50
C ASN A 123 -10.70 -11.74 -11.85
N GLY A 124 -10.99 -12.07 -10.59
CA GLY A 124 -12.15 -11.57 -9.83
C GLY A 124 -11.89 -10.35 -8.94
N ALA A 125 -10.65 -9.85 -8.86
CA ALA A 125 -10.31 -8.66 -8.09
C ALA A 125 -10.62 -7.36 -8.84
N LEU A 126 -10.74 -6.28 -8.06
CA LEU A 126 -11.14 -4.94 -8.51
C LEU A 126 -10.20 -3.90 -7.90
N LEU A 127 -10.06 -2.75 -8.56
CA LEU A 127 -9.48 -1.54 -7.97
C LEU A 127 -10.58 -0.49 -7.84
N MET A 128 -10.76 0.02 -6.62
CA MET A 128 -11.65 1.12 -6.32
C MET A 128 -10.91 2.43 -6.10
N ARG A 129 -11.59 3.54 -6.37
CA ARG A 129 -11.19 4.90 -6.00
C ARG A 129 -12.30 5.59 -5.22
N ILE A 130 -11.95 6.29 -4.16
CA ILE A 130 -12.79 7.15 -3.35
C ILE A 130 -12.34 8.60 -3.61
N ASP A 131 -13.24 9.36 -4.23
CA ASP A 131 -13.05 10.79 -4.51
C ASP A 131 -13.25 11.63 -3.23
N HIS A 132 -12.90 12.93 -3.29
CA HIS A 132 -12.94 13.81 -2.12
C HIS A 132 -14.34 13.99 -1.52
N ASP A 133 -15.39 13.86 -2.32
CA ASP A 133 -16.78 13.93 -1.88
C ASP A 133 -17.31 12.59 -1.31
N LEU A 134 -16.40 11.62 -1.14
CA LEU A 134 -16.66 10.24 -0.72
C LEU A 134 -17.41 9.40 -1.76
N THR A 135 -17.46 9.83 -3.02
CA THR A 135 -17.95 9.01 -4.12
C THR A 135 -17.00 7.84 -4.36
N ALA A 136 -17.54 6.61 -4.30
CA ALA A 136 -16.81 5.39 -4.58
C ALA A 136 -17.02 4.93 -6.03
N LYS A 137 -15.95 4.54 -6.73
CA LYS A 137 -15.98 4.02 -8.10
C LYS A 137 -15.08 2.81 -8.22
N VAL A 138 -15.53 1.79 -8.95
CA VAL A 138 -14.63 0.76 -9.48
C VAL A 138 -13.97 1.32 -10.74
N ILE A 139 -12.64 1.37 -10.76
CA ILE A 139 -11.88 2.01 -11.84
C ILE A 139 -11.06 1.00 -12.67
N GLN A 140 -10.78 -0.18 -12.13
CA GLN A 140 -10.19 -1.29 -12.88
C GLN A 140 -10.80 -2.64 -12.42
N CYS A 141 -10.82 -3.58 -13.36
CA CYS A 141 -11.23 -4.97 -13.20
C CYS A 141 -10.24 -5.87 -13.97
N ASP A 142 -10.55 -7.17 -14.11
CA ASP A 142 -9.66 -8.13 -14.77
C ASP A 142 -8.28 -8.15 -14.09
N ILE A 143 -8.31 -8.34 -12.76
CA ILE A 143 -7.17 -8.46 -11.86
C ILE A 143 -7.37 -9.75 -11.05
N GLN A 144 -6.33 -10.51 -10.74
CA GLN A 144 -6.45 -11.67 -9.85
C GLN A 144 -6.18 -11.28 -8.39
N GLY A 145 -5.08 -10.56 -8.14
CA GLY A 145 -4.74 -10.02 -6.82
C GLY A 145 -4.10 -8.65 -6.95
N HIS A 146 -4.85 -7.59 -6.60
CA HIS A 146 -4.36 -6.23 -6.72
C HIS A 146 -3.31 -5.92 -5.66
N ASN A 147 -2.17 -5.38 -6.11
CA ASN A 147 -1.06 -4.91 -5.30
C ASN A 147 -0.32 -3.74 -5.94
N GLY A 148 0.76 -3.30 -5.30
CA GLY A 148 1.81 -2.49 -5.89
C GLY A 148 1.38 -1.10 -6.32
N LEU A 149 0.41 -0.48 -5.66
CA LEU A 149 -0.08 0.84 -6.07
C LEU A 149 0.99 1.92 -5.88
N ALA A 150 1.37 2.60 -6.96
CA ALA A 150 2.21 3.79 -6.91
C ALA A 150 1.90 4.76 -8.06
N PHE A 151 2.29 6.02 -7.91
CA PHE A 151 2.06 7.07 -8.90
C PHE A 151 3.38 7.74 -9.30
N SER A 152 3.50 8.11 -10.57
CA SER A 152 4.67 8.87 -11.06
C SER A 152 4.70 10.28 -10.43
N PRO A 153 5.89 10.91 -10.32
CA PRO A 153 6.03 12.25 -9.71
C PRO A 153 5.20 13.35 -10.39
N ASP A 154 4.88 13.19 -11.67
CA ASP A 154 4.04 14.11 -12.44
C ASP A 154 2.54 13.78 -12.40
N ASN A 155 2.14 12.77 -11.62
CA ASN A 155 0.78 12.22 -11.51
C ASN A 155 0.17 11.72 -12.83
N GLN A 156 0.98 11.52 -13.89
CA GLN A 156 0.46 11.05 -15.18
C GLN A 156 0.30 9.53 -15.25
N TRP A 157 1.01 8.78 -14.43
CA TRP A 157 1.01 7.32 -14.47
C TRP A 157 0.65 6.72 -13.12
N MET A 158 -0.30 5.81 -13.13
CA MET A 158 -0.56 4.87 -12.04
C MET A 158 0.10 3.54 -12.37
N TYR A 159 0.77 2.94 -11.39
CA TYR A 159 1.38 1.62 -11.46
C TYR A 159 0.67 0.70 -10.49
N THR A 160 0.43 -0.55 -10.91
CA THR A 160 -0.17 -1.60 -10.08
C THR A 160 0.46 -2.94 -10.43
N SER A 161 0.58 -3.82 -9.45
CA SER A 161 0.92 -5.22 -9.68
C SER A 161 -0.32 -6.10 -9.60
N ASP A 162 -0.33 -7.16 -10.41
CA ASP A 162 -1.25 -8.28 -10.28
C ASP A 162 -0.40 -9.50 -9.90
N THR A 163 -0.23 -9.70 -8.59
CA THR A 163 0.78 -10.61 -8.03
C THR A 163 0.62 -12.04 -8.55
N PRO A 164 -0.58 -12.66 -8.53
CA PRO A 164 -0.74 -14.03 -9.03
C PRO A 164 -0.46 -14.17 -10.54
N ASN A 165 -0.70 -13.11 -11.32
CA ASN A 165 -0.40 -13.07 -12.75
C ASN A 165 1.06 -12.70 -13.04
N GLY A 166 1.88 -12.37 -12.03
CA GLY A 166 3.31 -12.09 -12.19
C GLY A 166 3.60 -10.84 -13.03
N VAL A 167 2.74 -9.82 -12.98
CA VAL A 167 2.85 -8.63 -13.83
C VAL A 167 2.78 -7.33 -13.06
N ILE A 168 3.55 -6.34 -13.53
CA ILE A 168 3.36 -4.94 -13.21
C ILE A 168 2.76 -4.27 -14.44
N TYR A 169 1.70 -3.50 -14.23
CA TYR A 169 1.10 -2.64 -15.21
C TYR A 169 1.38 -1.17 -14.92
N ARG A 170 1.30 -0.35 -15.96
CA ARG A 170 1.14 1.10 -15.84
C ARG A 170 -0.12 1.56 -16.59
N THR A 171 -0.73 2.63 -16.12
CA THR A 171 -1.96 3.19 -16.69
C THR A 171 -1.81 4.71 -16.73
N LEU A 172 -1.98 5.28 -17.92
CA LEU A 172 -2.01 6.73 -18.09
C LEU A 172 -3.27 7.29 -17.43
N LEU A 173 -3.12 8.35 -16.64
CA LEU A 173 -4.20 9.09 -16.02
C LEU A 173 -4.45 10.40 -16.79
N ASP A 174 -5.71 10.77 -16.94
CA ASP A 174 -6.04 12.11 -17.42
C ASP A 174 -5.93 13.16 -16.30
N LYS A 175 -6.19 14.43 -16.63
CA LYS A 175 -6.13 15.55 -15.66
C LYS A 175 -7.14 15.46 -14.50
N HIS A 176 -8.11 14.55 -14.58
CA HIS A 176 -9.10 14.29 -13.55
C HIS A 176 -8.78 13.01 -12.75
N GLY A 177 -7.66 12.34 -13.07
CA GLY A 177 -7.28 11.07 -12.48
C GLY A 177 -8.05 9.87 -13.04
N GLU A 178 -8.75 10.02 -14.18
CA GLU A 178 -9.46 8.92 -14.82
C GLU A 178 -8.47 8.02 -15.58
N PRO A 179 -8.51 6.69 -15.37
CA PRO A 179 -7.56 5.78 -15.99
C PRO A 179 -7.87 5.53 -17.46
N GLY A 180 -6.82 5.60 -18.29
CA GLY A 180 -6.83 5.10 -19.66
C GLY A 180 -6.63 3.59 -19.75
N LYS A 181 -6.14 3.12 -20.89
CA LYS A 181 -5.82 1.70 -21.10
C LYS A 181 -4.62 1.29 -20.24
N ARG A 182 -4.74 0.13 -19.58
CA ARG A 182 -3.65 -0.53 -18.86
C ARG A 182 -2.63 -1.13 -19.82
N GLU A 183 -1.35 -0.83 -19.60
CA GLU A 183 -0.20 -1.28 -20.39
C GLU A 183 0.69 -2.19 -19.55
N LEU A 184 1.16 -3.30 -20.14
CA LEU A 184 2.17 -4.13 -19.49
C LEU A 184 3.45 -3.32 -19.31
N PHE A 185 3.90 -3.18 -18.08
CA PHE A 185 5.17 -2.54 -17.75
C PHE A 185 6.28 -3.58 -17.62
N ARG A 186 6.02 -4.66 -16.88
CA ARG A 186 6.94 -5.78 -16.72
C ARG A 186 6.20 -7.08 -16.41
N HIS A 187 6.72 -8.19 -16.92
CA HIS A 187 6.29 -9.54 -16.60
C HIS A 187 7.45 -10.27 -15.91
N PHE A 188 7.14 -11.11 -14.92
CA PHE A 188 8.11 -11.89 -14.14
C PHE A 188 7.93 -13.38 -14.43
N CYS A 189 9.04 -14.07 -14.63
CA CYS A 189 9.08 -15.50 -14.86
C CYS A 189 9.19 -16.27 -13.53
N GLU A 190 8.91 -17.56 -13.58
CA GLU A 190 9.11 -18.48 -12.45
C GLU A 190 10.54 -18.36 -11.88
N GLY A 191 10.64 -18.25 -10.56
CA GLY A 191 11.92 -18.10 -9.84
C GLY A 191 12.42 -16.66 -9.68
N GLU A 192 11.78 -15.65 -10.29
CA GLU A 192 12.18 -14.24 -10.10
C GLU A 192 11.56 -13.58 -8.85
N GLY A 193 10.62 -14.28 -8.19
CA GLY A 193 9.66 -13.69 -7.24
C GLY A 193 8.52 -12.98 -7.96
N LEU A 194 7.43 -12.72 -7.25
CA LEU A 194 6.24 -12.05 -7.77
C LEU A 194 6.18 -10.60 -7.26
N PRO A 195 5.76 -9.63 -8.10
CA PRO A 195 5.64 -8.24 -7.66
C PRO A 195 4.48 -8.11 -6.67
N ASP A 196 4.75 -7.54 -5.51
CA ASP A 196 3.78 -7.31 -4.43
C ASP A 196 3.57 -5.81 -4.23
N GLY A 197 3.48 -5.31 -2.99
CA GLY A 197 3.40 -3.90 -2.65
C GLY A 197 4.62 -3.08 -3.09
N ALA A 198 4.39 -1.78 -3.33
CA ALA A 198 5.37 -0.91 -3.96
C ALA A 198 5.34 0.55 -3.48
N ALA A 199 6.37 1.29 -3.85
CA ALA A 199 6.45 2.75 -3.72
C ALA A 199 7.24 3.36 -4.89
N MET A 200 7.07 4.67 -5.12
CA MET A 200 7.82 5.42 -6.13
C MET A 200 8.89 6.28 -5.47
N ASP A 201 10.07 6.39 -6.08
CA ASP A 201 11.07 7.38 -5.68
C ASP A 201 10.94 8.70 -6.45
N SER A 202 11.66 9.71 -5.99
CA SER A 202 11.67 11.08 -6.57
C SER A 202 12.26 11.16 -7.97
N GLU A 203 12.95 10.12 -8.45
CA GLU A 203 13.43 10.00 -9.84
C GLU A 203 12.41 9.30 -10.74
N GLY A 204 11.25 8.90 -10.20
CA GLY A 204 10.22 8.18 -10.92
C GLY A 204 10.50 6.69 -11.10
N CYS A 205 11.43 6.12 -10.31
CA CYS A 205 11.66 4.68 -10.32
C CYS A 205 10.68 3.97 -9.38
N TYR A 206 10.15 2.84 -9.85
CA TYR A 206 9.20 2.01 -9.13
C TYR A 206 9.94 0.96 -8.29
N TRP A 207 9.68 0.93 -6.98
CA TRP A 207 10.27 -0.02 -6.05
C TRP A 207 9.23 -1.03 -5.62
N SER A 208 9.48 -2.31 -5.84
CA SER A 208 8.55 -3.40 -5.49
C SER A 208 9.20 -4.38 -4.54
N ALA A 209 8.46 -4.77 -3.50
CA ALA A 209 8.75 -5.98 -2.77
C ALA A 209 8.48 -7.18 -3.69
N MET A 210 9.44 -8.09 -3.78
CA MET A 210 9.31 -9.31 -4.58
C MET A 210 8.91 -10.46 -3.66
N PHE A 211 7.61 -10.75 -3.56
CA PHE A 211 7.07 -11.86 -2.79
C PHE A 211 7.67 -13.18 -3.30
N ASP A 212 8.08 -14.05 -2.38
CA ASP A 212 8.86 -15.27 -2.67
C ASP A 212 10.21 -15.03 -3.41
N GLY A 213 10.63 -13.76 -3.54
CA GLY A 213 11.81 -13.35 -4.29
C GLY A 213 13.03 -12.99 -3.44
N TRP A 214 12.89 -12.98 -2.11
CA TRP A 214 13.96 -12.63 -1.16
C TRP A 214 14.57 -11.24 -1.37
N ARG A 215 13.83 -10.30 -1.96
CA ARG A 215 14.38 -9.01 -2.37
C ARG A 215 13.35 -7.90 -2.50
N VAL A 216 13.86 -6.67 -2.45
CA VAL A 216 13.22 -5.50 -3.06
C VAL A 216 13.96 -5.17 -4.35
N ALA A 217 13.22 -4.82 -5.40
CA ALA A 217 13.77 -4.43 -6.70
C ALA A 217 13.36 -3.00 -7.07
N ARG A 218 14.28 -2.25 -7.67
CA ARG A 218 14.06 -0.89 -8.19
C ARG A 218 14.05 -0.93 -9.72
N PHE A 219 13.00 -0.40 -10.32
CA PHE A 219 12.81 -0.37 -11.78
C PHE A 219 12.81 1.07 -12.31
N SER A 220 13.51 1.31 -13.42
CA SER A 220 13.47 2.60 -14.13
C SER A 220 12.06 2.88 -14.68
N PRO A 221 11.73 4.13 -15.07
CA PRO A 221 10.46 4.45 -15.74
C PRO A 221 10.23 3.68 -17.07
N GLN A 222 11.27 3.01 -17.59
CA GLN A 222 11.23 2.17 -18.79
C GLN A 222 11.10 0.66 -18.46
N GLY A 223 11.09 0.28 -17.18
CA GLY A 223 10.92 -1.11 -16.73
C GLY A 223 12.23 -1.88 -16.56
N GLU A 224 13.38 -1.25 -16.76
CA GLU A 224 14.70 -1.89 -16.54
C GLU A 224 14.97 -2.02 -15.04
N GLN A 225 15.51 -3.16 -14.60
CA GLN A 225 15.88 -3.30 -13.19
C GLN A 225 17.23 -2.59 -12.96
N LEU A 226 17.22 -1.58 -12.11
CA LEU A 226 18.40 -0.78 -11.79
C LEU A 226 19.14 -1.33 -10.58
N GLU A 227 18.40 -1.71 -9.53
CA GLU A 227 18.95 -2.13 -8.25
C GLU A 227 18.15 -3.28 -7.62
N GLU A 228 18.81 -4.01 -6.73
CA GLU A 228 18.25 -5.10 -5.93
C GLU A 228 18.80 -5.02 -4.50
N TYR A 229 17.92 -5.29 -3.53
CA TYR A 229 18.25 -5.35 -2.11
C TYR A 229 17.76 -6.68 -1.54
N ARG A 230 18.70 -7.59 -1.23
CA ARG A 230 18.39 -8.93 -0.70
C ARG A 230 17.96 -8.87 0.77
N LEU A 231 16.94 -9.64 1.12
CA LEU A 231 16.47 -9.84 2.48
C LEU A 231 16.81 -11.26 2.98
N PRO A 232 16.97 -11.45 4.30
CA PRO A 232 17.15 -12.76 4.91
C PRO A 232 15.82 -13.52 5.08
N VAL A 233 14.75 -13.08 4.42
CA VAL A 233 13.41 -13.67 4.47
C VAL A 233 12.83 -13.78 3.07
N ARG A 234 11.99 -14.81 2.88
CA ARG A 234 11.45 -15.21 1.57
C ARG A 234 10.45 -14.23 0.98
N CYS A 235 9.53 -13.74 1.81
CA CYS A 235 8.35 -12.98 1.37
C CYS A 235 8.33 -11.57 1.96
N PRO A 236 9.08 -10.61 1.41
CA PRO A 236 8.76 -9.19 1.59
C PRO A 236 7.41 -8.89 0.93
N THR A 237 6.60 -8.04 1.57
CA THR A 237 5.23 -7.74 1.13
C THR A 237 5.09 -6.34 0.53
N MET A 238 5.65 -5.31 1.16
CA MET A 238 5.55 -3.94 0.65
C MET A 238 6.71 -3.07 1.13
N VAL A 239 6.93 -1.96 0.41
CA VAL A 239 7.93 -0.95 0.78
C VAL A 239 7.30 0.43 0.98
N CYS A 240 7.88 1.23 1.86
CA CYS A 240 7.51 2.62 2.08
C CYS A 240 8.75 3.47 2.38
N PHE A 241 8.83 4.67 1.82
CA PHE A 241 9.86 5.63 2.17
C PHE A 241 9.44 6.50 3.36
N GLY A 242 10.39 6.87 4.19
CA GLY A 242 10.19 7.78 5.31
C GLY A 242 11.50 8.32 5.86
N GLY A 243 11.44 8.78 7.12
CA GLY A 243 12.50 9.61 7.70
C GLY A 243 12.43 11.06 7.23
N ALA A 244 13.22 11.93 7.86
CA ALA A 244 13.14 13.38 7.62
C ALA A 244 13.56 13.80 6.20
N ASP A 245 14.39 13.00 5.53
CA ASP A 245 14.87 13.21 4.17
C ASP A 245 14.22 12.26 3.14
N MET A 246 13.25 11.45 3.58
CA MET A 246 12.59 10.41 2.77
C MET A 246 13.55 9.35 2.20
N LYS A 247 14.74 9.16 2.78
CA LYS A 247 15.74 8.16 2.34
C LYS A 247 15.82 6.92 3.21
N THR A 248 14.92 6.78 4.18
CA THR A 248 14.75 5.54 4.93
C THR A 248 13.70 4.69 4.24
N LEU A 249 14.08 3.50 3.76
CA LEU A 249 13.14 2.51 3.24
C LEU A 249 12.69 1.60 4.40
N PHE A 250 11.39 1.45 4.58
CA PHE A 250 10.76 0.46 5.45
C PHE A 250 10.17 -0.65 4.60
N ILE A 251 10.31 -1.89 5.06
CA ILE A 251 9.93 -3.08 4.30
C ILE A 251 9.12 -3.98 5.23
N THR A 252 7.86 -4.21 4.91
CA THR A 252 7.03 -5.24 5.56
C THR A 252 7.36 -6.60 4.95
N THR A 253 7.18 -7.65 5.75
CA THR A 253 7.38 -9.04 5.33
C THR A 253 6.29 -9.89 5.96
N THR A 254 6.09 -11.11 5.48
CA THR A 254 5.01 -11.98 5.98
C THR A 254 5.52 -13.36 6.37
N ARG A 255 4.76 -14.00 7.25
CA ARG A 255 4.84 -15.46 7.52
C ARG A 255 3.53 -16.17 7.16
N GLU A 256 2.60 -15.47 6.53
CA GLU A 256 1.39 -16.07 5.98
C GLU A 256 1.74 -17.27 5.10
N ASN A 257 0.96 -18.34 5.23
CA ASN A 257 1.13 -19.60 4.48
C ASN A 257 2.48 -20.30 4.69
N MET A 258 3.26 -19.93 5.70
CA MET A 258 4.46 -20.68 6.10
C MET A 258 4.10 -21.82 7.07
N SER A 259 4.70 -22.98 6.85
CA SER A 259 4.65 -24.09 7.80
C SER A 259 5.41 -23.75 9.09
N ALA A 260 5.14 -24.48 10.17
CA ALA A 260 5.86 -24.32 11.44
C ALA A 260 7.38 -24.53 11.28
N GLN A 261 7.81 -25.42 10.37
CA GLN A 261 9.22 -25.64 10.06
C GLN A 261 9.81 -24.43 9.34
N GLU A 262 9.13 -23.87 8.32
CA GLU A 262 9.60 -22.66 7.65
C GLU A 262 9.70 -21.47 8.60
N VAL A 263 8.75 -21.31 9.53
CA VAL A 263 8.83 -20.25 10.55
C VAL A 263 10.03 -20.47 11.49
N ALA A 264 10.36 -21.72 11.82
CA ALA A 264 11.54 -22.03 12.64
C ALA A 264 12.86 -21.78 11.87
N ASP A 265 12.90 -22.11 10.58
CA ASP A 265 14.06 -21.91 9.71
C ASP A 265 14.27 -20.42 9.36
N TYR A 266 13.18 -19.65 9.26
CA TYR A 266 13.18 -18.22 8.92
C TYR A 266 12.42 -17.40 9.98
N PRO A 267 12.98 -17.27 11.20
CA PRO A 267 12.28 -16.67 12.33
C PRO A 267 11.94 -15.19 12.14
N LEU A 268 12.62 -14.51 11.21
CA LEU A 268 12.40 -13.09 10.88
C LEU A 268 11.26 -12.86 9.88
N SER A 269 10.65 -13.90 9.31
CA SER A 269 9.46 -13.75 8.44
C SER A 269 8.32 -13.10 9.23
N GLY A 270 7.77 -12.00 8.74
CA GLY A 270 6.81 -11.17 9.48
C GLY A 270 7.43 -9.97 10.21
N ALA A 271 8.75 -9.83 10.24
CA ALA A 271 9.40 -8.65 10.80
C ALA A 271 9.31 -7.44 9.86
N ILE A 272 9.49 -6.24 10.42
CA ILE A 272 9.71 -5.02 9.65
C ILE A 272 11.20 -4.79 9.49
N PHE A 273 11.66 -4.65 8.24
CA PHE A 273 13.05 -4.30 7.93
C PHE A 273 13.17 -2.83 7.55
N THR A 274 14.39 -2.29 7.68
CA THR A 274 14.71 -0.96 7.18
C THR A 274 16.13 -0.89 6.62
N LEU A 275 16.35 0.03 5.68
CA LEU A 275 17.68 0.42 5.18
C LEU A 275 17.70 1.86 4.66
N GLN A 276 18.90 2.43 4.57
CA GLN A 276 19.13 3.74 3.94
C GLN A 276 19.41 3.60 2.45
N VAL A 277 18.73 4.40 1.64
CA VAL A 277 18.85 4.43 0.18
C VAL A 277 19.41 5.77 -0.31
N ALA A 278 19.93 5.81 -1.53
CA ALA A 278 20.55 7.03 -2.08
C ALA A 278 19.52 8.08 -2.52
N VAL A 279 18.37 7.62 -3.04
CA VAL A 279 17.32 8.45 -3.64
C VAL A 279 16.14 8.56 -2.68
N ALA A 280 15.62 9.78 -2.53
CA ALA A 280 14.47 10.03 -1.66
C ALA A 280 13.19 9.48 -2.30
N GLY A 281 12.29 8.94 -1.47
CA GLY A 281 10.96 8.51 -1.86
C GLY A 281 9.99 9.65 -2.18
N MET A 282 8.92 9.32 -2.89
CA MET A 282 7.74 10.17 -2.96
C MET A 282 6.98 10.16 -1.63
N LYS A 283 6.48 11.34 -1.23
CA LYS A 283 5.62 11.49 -0.06
C LYS A 283 4.21 11.02 -0.39
N LYS A 284 3.59 10.22 0.48
CA LYS A 284 2.17 9.85 0.35
C LYS A 284 1.30 11.01 0.85
N SER A 285 0.38 11.49 0.01
CA SER A 285 -0.62 12.49 0.42
C SER A 285 -1.58 11.91 1.45
N ARG A 286 -2.11 12.73 2.35
CA ARG A 286 -3.24 12.31 3.20
C ARG A 286 -4.50 12.18 2.35
N PHE A 287 -5.44 11.32 2.76
CA PHE A 287 -6.77 11.31 2.16
C PHE A 287 -7.47 12.63 2.48
N ILE A 288 -7.97 13.29 1.43
CA ILE A 288 -8.69 14.55 1.51
C ILE A 288 -10.17 14.26 1.32
N GLU A 289 -10.95 14.53 2.36
CA GLU A 289 -12.40 14.55 2.26
C GLU A 289 -12.92 16.00 2.31
N ARG A 290 -13.85 16.32 1.41
CA ARG A 290 -14.52 17.61 1.31
C ARG A 290 -16.00 17.38 1.52
N GLN A 291 -16.64 18.19 2.37
CA GLN A 291 -18.09 18.15 2.48
C GLN A 291 -18.71 18.66 1.18
N ALA A 292 -19.69 17.91 0.66
CA ALA A 292 -20.53 18.36 -0.44
C ALA A 292 -21.26 19.64 0.00
N GLY A 293 -20.80 20.81 -0.46
CA GLY A 293 -21.44 22.10 -0.16
C GLY A 293 -20.53 23.32 0.08
N SER A 294 -19.20 23.19 0.12
CA SER A 294 -18.30 24.35 0.26
C SER A 294 -17.81 24.94 -1.07
N THR A 295 -18.70 25.04 -2.07
CA THR A 295 -18.49 26.07 -3.10
C THR A 295 -18.77 27.42 -2.45
N GLY A 296 -17.72 28.07 -1.92
CA GLY A 296 -17.81 29.43 -1.40
C GLY A 296 -18.16 30.38 -2.54
N THR A 297 -19.46 30.66 -2.70
CA THR A 297 -19.93 31.79 -3.49
C THR A 297 -19.67 33.06 -2.68
N THR A 298 -18.48 33.63 -2.80
CA THR A 298 -18.26 35.04 -2.44
C THR A 298 -19.00 35.90 -3.46
N PHE A 299 -20.26 36.21 -3.18
CA PHE A 299 -20.89 37.40 -3.72
C PHE A 299 -20.30 38.60 -2.99
N SER A 300 -19.41 39.34 -3.65
CA SER A 300 -19.08 40.70 -3.26
C SER A 300 -20.24 41.61 -3.66
N LEU A 301 -21.06 41.99 -2.68
CA LEU A 301 -21.88 43.20 -2.75
C LEU A 301 -21.15 44.27 -1.93
N GLY A 302 -20.77 45.35 -2.59
CA GLY A 302 -20.07 46.51 -2.03
C GLY A 302 -19.33 47.26 -3.10
#